data_AF-A0A1S8KY44-F1
#
_entry.id   AF-A0A1S8KY44-F1
#
_cell.length_a   1.000
_cell.length_b   1.000
_cell.length_c   1.000
_cell.angle_alpha   90.00
_cell.angle_beta   90.00
_cell.angle_gamma   90.00
#
_symmetry.space_group_name_H-M   'P 1'
#
loop_
_entity.id
_entity.type
_entity.pdbx_description
1 polymer ?
#
loop_
_entity_poly.entity_id
_entity_poly.type
_entity_poly.pdbx_seq_one_letter_code
_entity_poly.pdbx_strand_id
1 'polypeptide(L)' 'MKNNIEKLRGELYMLIKNHNLTDSEVLTKSQQLQNQINNFMKKDLKVKVS' A
#
# COMPACT_ATOMS: atom_id res chain seq x y z
N MET A 1 11.82 12.84 -4.74
CA MET A 1 11.50 11.87 -3.67
C MET A 1 11.06 10.56 -4.32
N LYS A 2 11.66 9.41 -3.97
CA LYS A 2 11.10 8.11 -4.38
C LYS A 2 9.74 7.97 -3.70
N ASN A 3 8.66 7.95 -4.46
CA ASN A 3 7.31 7.79 -3.92
C ASN A 3 7.16 6.35 -3.40
N ASN A 4 7.27 6.17 -2.07
CA ASN A 4 7.20 4.85 -1.43
C ASN A 4 5.88 4.13 -1.72
N ILE A 5 4.80 4.88 -1.97
CA ILE A 5 3.50 4.35 -2.42
C ILE A 5 3.64 3.68 -3.79
N GLU A 6 4.29 4.34 -4.76
CA GLU A 6 4.48 3.77 -6.11
C GLU A 6 5.36 2.51 -6.09
N LYS A 7 6.38 2.50 -5.22
CA LYS A 7 7.23 1.32 -5.01
C LYS A 7 6.39 0.15 -4.47
N LEU A 8 5.64 0.35 -3.38
CA LEU A 8 4.80 -0.69 -2.79
C LEU A 8 3.68 -1.14 -3.74
N ARG A 9 3.13 -0.23 -4.56
CA ARG A 9 2.16 -0.57 -5.61
C ARG A 9 2.76 -1.50 -6.65
N GLY A 10 3.98 -1.20 -7.12
CA GLY A 10 4.68 -2.05 -8.09
C GLY A 10 5.01 -3.44 -7.53
N GLU A 11 5.48 -3.50 -6.28
CA GLU A 11 5.77 -4.76 -5.60
C GLU A 11 4.50 -5.60 -5.39
N LEU A 12 3.40 -4.99 -4.92
CA LEU A 12 2.11 -5.66 -4.77
C LEU A 12 1.57 -6.16 -6.12
N TYR A 13 1.70 -5.38 -7.19
CA TYR A 13 1.28 -5.79 -8.53
C TYR A 13 2.04 -7.01 -9.03
N MET A 14 3.35 -7.11 -8.76
CA MET A 14 4.12 -8.30 -9.09
C MET A 14 3.72 -9.50 -8.22
N LEU A 15 3.41 -9.24 -6.95
CA LEU A 15 3.05 -10.29 -5.99
C LEU A 15 1.72 -10.96 -6.36
N ILE A 16 0.68 -10.18 -6.69
CA ILE A 16 -0.64 -10.71 -7.06
C ILE A 16 -0.66 -11.44 -8.41
N LYS A 17 0.39 -11.31 -9.24
CA LYS A 17 0.52 -12.10 -10.47
C LYS A 17 0.86 -13.56 -10.21
N ASN A 18 1.53 -13.83 -9.09
CA ASN A 18 2.08 -15.15 -8.77
C ASN A 18 1.42 -15.79 -7.52
N HIS A 19 0.57 -15.03 -6.82
CA HIS A 19 -0.03 -15.41 -5.53
C HIS A 19 -1.52 -15.10 -5.50
N ASN A 20 -2.26 -15.81 -4.64
CA ASN A 20 -3.68 -15.51 -4.43
C ASN A 20 -3.82 -14.23 -3.60
N LEU A 21 -4.96 -13.55 -3.78
CA LEU A 21 -5.25 -12.32 -3.02
C LEU A 21 -5.33 -12.55 -1.51
N THR A 22 -5.62 -13.79 -1.09
CA THR A 22 -5.71 -14.20 0.32
C THR A 22 -4.37 -14.64 0.91
N ASP A 23 -3.31 -14.73 0.11
CA ASP A 23 -2.02 -15.17 0.61
C ASP A 23 -1.48 -14.16 1.62
N SER A 24 -0.88 -14.66 2.71
CA SER A 24 -0.43 -13.82 3.82
C SER A 24 0.55 -12.73 3.38
N GLU A 25 1.38 -13.00 2.37
CA GLU A 25 2.31 -12.04 1.82
C GLU A 25 1.57 -10.91 1.08
N VAL A 26 0.55 -11.26 0.29
CA VAL A 26 -0.30 -10.30 -0.44
C VAL A 26 -1.08 -9.42 0.53
N LEU A 27 -1.65 -10.01 1.58
CA LEU A 27 -2.35 -9.28 2.63
C LEU A 27 -1.41 -8.32 3.36
N THR A 28 -0.23 -8.81 3.77
CA THR A 28 0.77 -7.99 4.47
C THR A 28 1.22 -6.81 3.63
N LYS A 29 1.50 -7.04 2.34
CA LYS A 29 1.95 -6.00 1.42
C LYS A 29 0.83 -4.98 1.12
N SER A 30 -0.41 -5.45 1.01
CA SER A 30 -1.59 -4.60 0.85
C SER A 30 -1.79 -3.69 2.06
N GLN A 31 -1.65 -4.23 3.28
CA GLN A 31 -1.74 -3.46 4.52
C GLN A 31 -0.64 -2.38 4.59
N GLN A 32 0.60 -2.71 4.20
CA GLN A 32 1.71 -1.76 4.15
C GLN A 32 1.43 -0.60 3.18
N LEU A 33 0.94 -0.90 1.98
CA LEU A 33 0.55 0.11 0.99
C LEU A 33 -0.57 1.01 1.53
N GLN A 34 -1.60 0.41 2.13
CA GLN A 34 -2.71 1.17 2.70
C GLN A 34 -2.26 2.08 3.84
N ASN A 35 -1.34 1.63 4.71
CA ASN A 35 -0.77 2.47 5.76
C ASN A 35 -0.01 3.68 5.20
N GLN A 36 0.74 3.51 4.10
CA GLN A 36 1.42 4.63 3.46
C GLN A 36 0.45 5.63 2.84
N ILE A 37 -0.61 5.14 2.17
CA ILE A 37 -1.67 5.99 1.63
C ILE A 37 -2.36 6.75 2.76
N ASN A 38 -2.73 6.08 3.85
CA ASN A 38 -3.37 6.72 5.00
C ASN A 38 -2.47 7.79 5.63
N ASN A 39 -1.17 7.51 5.74
CA ASN A 39 -0.21 8.48 6.26
C ASN A 39 -0.11 9.71 5.36
N PHE A 40 -0.06 9.53 4.03
CA PHE A 40 -0.07 10.62 3.07
C PHE A 40 -1.38 11.44 3.15
N MET A 41 -2.53 10.77 3.19
CA MET A 41 -3.83 11.42 3.33
C MET A 41 -3.95 12.26 4.62
N LYS A 42 -3.43 11.73 5.74
CA LYS A 42 -3.46 12.43 7.05
C LYS A 42 -2.47 13.59 7.12
N LYS A 43 -1.23 13.39 6.65
CA LYS A 43 -0.14 14.37 6.83
C LYS A 43 -0.15 15.45 5.75
N ASP A 44 -0.25 15.04 4.49
CA ASP A 44 -0.10 15.94 3.35
C ASP A 44 -1.45 16.56 2.94
N LEU A 45 -2.54 15.80 3.07
CA LEU A 45 -3.88 16.26 2.66
C LEU A 45 -4.78 16.68 3.84
N LYS A 46 -4.31 16.55 5.10
CA LYS A 46 -5.06 16.91 6.34
C LYS A 46 -6.47 16.32 6.40
N VAL A 47 -6.73 15.18 5.75
CA VAL A 47 -8.05 14.55 5.76
C VAL A 47 -8.28 13.95 7.15
N LYS A 48 -9.33 14.41 7.85
CA LYS A 48 -9.83 13.73 9.06
C LYS A 48 -10.47 12.43 8.61
N VAL A 49 -9.91 11.31 9.05
CA VAL A 49 -10.57 10.01 8.92
C VAL A 49 -11.68 10.00 9.97
N SER A 50 -12.93 10.05 9.51
CA SER A 50 -14.14 10.03 10.36
C SER A 50 -14.29 8.73 11.14
#